data_AF-A0A8J6IF17-F1
#
_entry.id   AF-A0A8J6IF17-F1
#
_cell.length_a   1.000
_cell.length_b   1.000
_cell.length_c   1.000
_cell.angle_alpha   90.00
_cell.angle_beta   90.00
_cell.angle_gamma   90.00
#
_symmetry.space_group_name_H-M   'P 1'
#
loop_
_entity.id
_entity.type
_entity.pdbx_description
1 polymer ?
#
loop_
_entity_poly.entity_id
_entity_poly.type
_entity_poly.pdbx_seq_one_letter_code
_entity_poly.pdbx_strand_id
1 'polypeptide(L)'
;MRFFRPGGNLTGWRRFGFEVAIIVIGVGIALVANQWATRAVQIKETRQALDAVETDLIKLLAFASERMAIEPCRVEQVEFIAGRLKAGEGEWIPRMPDGLQAPGGPMILQTPVRTPIRNLSAESWKALLASETALYMDRGKFIELSAIFDVAVEIRDLQTQALVLKGRLAHLGMPGPMDADARRDAYALLGEYAAIEGLITVHASQMMQSLTSFDYQYDGRLPFSAPDEIDSDLFGAVNRRVYGDCVDISKFQPMADQVEAVYGVKIDLSEAESDAP
;
A
#
# COMPACT_ATOMS: atom_id res chain seq x y z
N MET A 1 9.97 -57.04 -5.79
CA MET A 1 10.50 -57.34 -4.44
C MET A 1 9.67 -58.46 -3.83
N ARG A 2 10.27 -59.62 -3.54
CA ARG A 2 9.63 -60.74 -2.85
C ARG A 2 9.84 -60.56 -1.35
N PHE A 3 8.77 -60.26 -0.61
CA PHE A 3 8.77 -60.39 0.85
C PHE A 3 7.52 -61.16 1.28
N PHE A 4 7.71 -61.99 2.30
CA PHE A 4 6.80 -62.95 2.94
C PHE A 4 6.70 -64.35 2.31
N ARG A 5 7.59 -65.23 2.79
CA ARG A 5 7.29 -66.66 2.99
C ARG A 5 6.40 -66.78 4.25
N PRO A 6 5.32 -67.57 4.24
CA PRO A 6 4.55 -67.86 5.44
C PRO A 6 5.31 -68.89 6.28
N GLY A 7 5.91 -68.45 7.38
CA GLY A 7 6.48 -69.33 8.39
C GLY A 7 5.53 -69.47 9.58
N GLY A 8 5.11 -70.71 9.86
CA GLY A 8 4.60 -71.14 11.17
C GLY A 8 3.08 -71.02 11.39
N ASN A 9 2.47 -72.14 11.78
CA ASN A 9 1.06 -72.26 12.20
C ASN A 9 0.67 -71.27 13.30
N LEU A 10 0.06 -70.14 12.92
CA LEU A 10 -0.83 -69.36 13.78
C LEU A 10 -2.26 -69.62 13.31
N THR A 11 -2.98 -70.51 14.00
CA THR A 11 -4.40 -70.80 13.77
C THR A 11 -5.29 -70.09 14.81
N GLY A 12 -6.42 -69.53 14.38
CA GLY A 12 -7.42 -68.87 15.24
C GLY A 12 -7.20 -67.37 15.49
N TRP A 13 -7.91 -66.82 16.48
CA TRP A 13 -7.97 -65.39 16.87
C TRP A 13 -6.63 -64.64 16.93
N ARG A 14 -5.51 -65.34 17.16
CA ARG A 14 -4.14 -64.76 17.16
C ARG A 14 -3.67 -64.30 15.78
N ARG A 15 -4.02 -65.02 14.71
CA ARG A 15 -3.72 -64.60 13.33
C ARG A 15 -4.58 -63.42 12.92
N PHE A 16 -5.87 -63.45 13.27
CA PHE A 16 -6.79 -62.33 13.06
C PHE A 16 -6.31 -61.07 13.81
N GLY A 17 -5.91 -61.17 15.08
CA GLY A 17 -5.36 -60.05 15.84
C GLY A 17 -4.06 -59.50 15.25
N PHE A 18 -3.19 -60.35 14.70
CA PHE A 18 -1.95 -59.92 14.04
C PHE A 18 -2.22 -59.22 12.69
N GLU A 19 -3.12 -59.77 11.86
CA GLU A 19 -3.54 -59.14 10.60
C GLU A 19 -4.24 -57.80 10.83
N VAL A 20 -5.14 -57.70 11.82
CA VAL A 20 -5.80 -56.44 12.20
C VAL A 20 -4.78 -55.43 12.77
N ALA A 21 -3.82 -55.86 13.60
CA ALA A 21 -2.79 -54.96 14.13
C ALA A 21 -1.92 -54.37 13.00
N ILE A 22 -1.53 -55.15 12.00
CA ILE A 22 -0.78 -54.66 10.84
C ILE A 22 -1.60 -53.66 10.03
N ILE A 23 -2.88 -53.94 9.80
CA ILE A 23 -3.77 -53.02 9.06
C ILE A 23 -3.93 -51.70 9.83
N VAL A 24 -4.18 -51.76 11.15
CA VAL A 24 -4.31 -50.57 12.00
C VAL A 24 -3.02 -49.74 12.02
N ILE A 25 -1.85 -50.38 12.09
CA ILE A 25 -0.56 -49.70 12.03
C ILE A 25 -0.35 -49.06 10.65
N GLY A 26 -0.67 -49.78 9.57
CA GLY A 26 -0.57 -49.25 8.20
C GLY A 26 -1.47 -48.04 7.96
N VAL A 27 -2.73 -48.12 8.41
CA VAL A 27 -3.68 -47.00 8.34
C VAL A 27 -3.24 -45.85 9.24
N GLY A 28 -2.72 -46.13 10.45
CA GLY A 28 -2.21 -45.11 11.36
C GLY A 28 -1.02 -44.33 10.79
N ILE A 29 -0.05 -45.03 10.19
CA ILE A 29 1.10 -44.40 9.52
C ILE A 29 0.64 -43.57 8.31
N ALA A 30 -0.31 -44.08 7.51
CA ALA A 30 -0.86 -43.36 6.37
C ALA A 30 -1.60 -42.07 6.79
N LEU A 31 -2.37 -42.11 7.88
CA LEU A 31 -3.06 -40.94 8.42
C LEU A 31 -2.08 -39.88 8.93
N VAL A 32 -1.03 -40.29 9.65
CA VAL A 32 0.03 -39.39 10.11
C VAL A 32 0.77 -38.79 8.91
N ALA A 33 1.21 -39.61 7.95
CA ALA A 33 1.90 -39.12 6.75
C ALA A 33 1.04 -38.12 5.95
N ASN A 34 -0.27 -38.39 5.82
CA ASN A 34 -1.21 -37.48 5.19
C ASN A 34 -1.33 -36.16 5.96
N GLN A 35 -1.46 -36.19 7.29
CA GLN A 35 -1.51 -34.99 8.11
C GLN A 35 -0.23 -34.15 8.00
N TRP A 36 0.94 -34.79 7.94
CA TRP A 36 2.21 -34.08 7.77
C TRP A 36 2.36 -33.48 6.36
N ALA A 37 1.96 -34.21 5.32
CA ALA A 37 1.97 -33.69 3.95
C ALA A 37 1.00 -32.52 3.77
N THR A 38 -0.23 -32.63 4.29
CA THR A 38 -1.22 -31.54 4.29
C THR A 38 -0.69 -30.33 5.05
N ARG A 39 -0.10 -30.51 6.24
CA ARG A 39 0.52 -29.40 6.99
C ARG A 39 1.67 -28.76 6.23
N ALA A 40 2.52 -29.55 5.57
CA ALA A 40 3.65 -29.01 4.81
C ALA A 40 3.21 -28.19 3.59
N VAL A 41 2.18 -28.65 2.87
CA VAL A 41 1.55 -27.91 1.77
C VAL A 41 0.90 -26.63 2.30
N GLN A 42 0.12 -26.73 3.37
CA GLN A 42 -0.53 -25.57 4.02
C GLN A 42 0.50 -24.53 4.46
N ILE A 43 1.59 -24.91 5.11
CA ILE A 43 2.67 -23.99 5.51
C ILE A 43 3.25 -23.25 4.29
N LYS A 44 3.45 -23.97 3.18
CA LYS A 44 3.97 -23.37 1.95
C LYS A 44 2.98 -22.40 1.32
N GLU A 45 1.70 -22.76 1.24
CA GLU A 45 0.64 -21.91 0.72
C GLU A 45 0.42 -20.67 1.61
N THR A 46 0.48 -20.84 2.94
CA THR A 46 0.47 -19.72 3.90
C THR A 46 1.61 -18.76 3.66
N ARG A 47 2.82 -19.28 3.48
CA ARG A 47 3.99 -18.43 3.24
C ARG A 47 3.84 -17.65 1.94
N GLN A 48 3.45 -18.30 0.85
CA GLN A 48 3.24 -17.63 -0.44
C GLN A 48 2.14 -16.56 -0.39
N ALA A 49 1.05 -16.82 0.33
CA ALA A 49 -0.01 -15.84 0.53
C ALA A 49 0.48 -14.64 1.35
N LEU A 50 1.26 -14.89 2.41
CA LEU A 50 1.87 -13.84 3.23
C LEU A 50 2.90 -13.02 2.46
N ASP A 51 3.73 -13.63 1.63
CA ASP A 51 4.71 -12.92 0.79
C ASP A 51 4.01 -11.93 -0.16
N ALA A 52 2.87 -12.32 -0.72
CA ALA A 52 2.05 -11.45 -1.56
C ALA A 52 1.45 -10.27 -0.77
N VAL A 53 0.99 -10.53 0.46
CA VAL A 53 0.48 -9.48 1.36
C VAL A 53 1.60 -8.52 1.76
N GLU A 54 2.75 -9.02 2.18
CA GLU A 54 3.92 -8.22 2.57
C GLU A 54 4.45 -7.38 1.40
N THR A 55 4.38 -7.89 0.17
CA THR A 55 4.69 -7.11 -1.04
C THR A 55 3.74 -5.93 -1.21
N ASP A 56 2.45 -6.11 -0.92
CA ASP A 56 1.49 -5.00 -0.97
C ASP A 56 1.70 -4.01 0.18
N LEU A 57 2.15 -4.45 1.36
CA LEU A 57 2.53 -3.56 2.47
C LEU A 57 3.65 -2.59 2.07
N ILE A 58 4.68 -3.05 1.35
CA ILE A 58 5.77 -2.19 0.88
C ILE A 58 5.26 -1.15 -0.14
N LYS A 59 4.33 -1.53 -1.03
CA LYS A 59 3.70 -0.56 -1.93
C LYS A 59 2.89 0.49 -1.18
N LEU A 60 2.14 0.07 -0.16
CA LEU A 60 1.42 0.98 0.72
C LEU A 60 2.38 1.95 1.42
N LEU A 61 3.53 1.46 1.87
CA LEU A 61 4.57 2.29 2.49
C LEU A 61 5.09 3.35 1.52
N ALA A 62 5.38 2.96 0.27
CA ALA A 62 5.80 3.89 -0.77
C ALA A 62 4.76 4.97 -1.05
N PHE A 63 3.47 4.61 -1.11
CA PHE A 63 2.38 5.59 -1.31
C PHE A 63 2.17 6.49 -0.09
N ALA A 64 2.33 5.96 1.12
CA ALA A 64 2.28 6.75 2.34
C ALA A 64 3.45 7.74 2.42
N SER A 65 4.67 7.31 2.08
CA SER A 65 5.84 8.18 1.98
C SER A 65 5.68 9.26 0.92
N GLU A 66 5.18 8.92 -0.28
CA GLU A 66 4.85 9.91 -1.32
C GLU A 66 3.86 10.95 -0.78
N ARG A 67 2.83 10.49 -0.07
CA ARG A 67 1.82 11.37 0.50
C ARG A 67 2.43 12.36 1.50
N MET A 68 3.31 11.88 2.37
CA MET A 68 4.01 12.72 3.35
C MET A 68 4.99 13.70 2.68
N ALA A 69 5.68 13.28 1.63
CA ALA A 69 6.63 14.12 0.88
C ALA A 69 5.95 15.32 0.21
N ILE A 70 4.73 15.14 -0.29
CA ILE A 70 3.98 16.15 -1.06
C ILE A 70 3.13 17.07 -0.16
N GLU A 71 2.90 16.70 1.10
CA GLU A 71 2.03 17.45 2.00
C GLU A 71 2.39 18.95 2.10
N PRO A 72 3.67 19.37 2.19
CA PRO A 72 4.02 20.79 2.20
C PRO A 72 3.49 21.53 0.96
N CYS A 73 3.65 20.93 -0.23
CA CYS A 73 3.12 21.47 -1.48
C CYS A 73 1.61 21.58 -1.50
N ARG A 74 0.91 20.59 -0.94
CA ARG A 74 -0.55 20.60 -0.87
C ARG A 74 -1.02 21.75 0.02
N VAL A 75 -0.41 21.91 1.20
CA VAL A 75 -0.74 22.99 2.14
C VAL A 75 -0.54 24.34 1.47
N GLU A 76 0.62 24.56 0.85
CA GLU A 76 0.94 25.81 0.14
C GLU A 76 -0.07 26.12 -0.98
N GLN A 77 -0.41 25.15 -1.82
CA GLN A 77 -1.41 25.30 -2.89
C GLN A 77 -2.78 25.72 -2.32
N VAL A 78 -3.23 25.04 -1.27
CA VAL A 78 -4.53 25.33 -0.64
C VAL A 78 -4.54 26.72 0.01
N GLU A 79 -3.48 27.08 0.74
CA GLU A 79 -3.35 28.40 1.37
C GLU A 79 -3.30 29.53 0.34
N PHE A 80 -2.56 29.32 -0.76
CA PHE A 80 -2.49 30.26 -1.86
C PHE A 80 -3.87 30.54 -2.47
N ILE A 81 -4.62 29.48 -2.81
CA ILE A 81 -5.97 29.62 -3.39
C ILE A 81 -6.92 30.24 -2.36
N ALA A 82 -6.86 29.82 -1.10
CA ALA A 82 -7.67 30.37 -0.02
C ALA A 82 -7.44 31.86 0.17
N GLY A 83 -6.18 32.32 0.15
CA GLY A 83 -5.83 33.74 0.24
C GLY A 83 -6.36 34.54 -0.96
N ARG A 84 -6.24 34.01 -2.18
CA ARG A 84 -6.76 34.61 -3.42
C ARG A 84 -8.28 34.73 -3.43
N LEU A 85 -8.97 33.69 -2.97
CA LEU A 85 -10.43 33.69 -2.83
C LEU A 85 -10.86 34.73 -1.78
N LYS A 86 -10.13 34.91 -0.68
CA LYS A 86 -10.44 35.94 0.33
C LYS A 86 -10.18 37.38 -0.15
N ALA A 87 -9.08 37.61 -0.87
CA ALA A 87 -8.60 38.95 -1.17
C ALA A 87 -9.16 39.58 -2.46
N GLY A 88 -9.63 38.76 -3.41
CA GLY A 88 -10.01 39.26 -4.72
C GLY A 88 -11.39 39.92 -4.78
N GLU A 89 -11.54 40.82 -5.76
CA GLU A 89 -12.82 41.38 -6.21
C GLU A 89 -12.86 41.29 -7.74
N GLY A 90 -14.05 41.01 -8.32
CA GLY A 90 -14.23 41.00 -9.76
C GLY A 90 -13.74 39.72 -10.46
N GLU A 91 -12.82 39.86 -11.41
CA GLU A 91 -12.42 38.77 -12.31
C GLU A 91 -11.47 37.77 -11.62
N TRP A 92 -11.76 36.48 -11.77
CA TRP A 92 -10.86 35.41 -11.39
C TRP A 92 -9.88 35.13 -12.52
N ILE A 93 -8.59 35.17 -12.21
CA ILE A 93 -7.50 34.78 -13.09
C ILE A 93 -6.79 33.58 -12.45
N PRO A 94 -6.78 32.42 -13.10
CA PRO A 94 -6.08 31.23 -12.62
C PRO A 94 -4.61 31.55 -12.48
N ARG A 95 -4.07 31.24 -11.31
CA ARG A 95 -2.64 31.29 -11.05
C ARG A 95 -2.29 30.06 -10.23
N MET A 96 -1.27 29.34 -10.65
CA MET A 96 -0.68 28.28 -9.86
C MET A 96 0.48 28.87 -9.05
N PRO A 97 0.82 28.29 -7.88
CA PRO A 97 2.09 28.56 -7.23
C PRO A 97 3.29 28.40 -8.18
N ASP A 98 4.35 29.15 -7.93
CA ASP A 98 5.60 29.06 -8.70
C ASP A 98 6.19 27.63 -8.57
N GLY A 99 6.88 27.13 -9.61
CA GLY A 99 7.46 25.77 -9.62
C GLY A 99 6.55 24.66 -10.18
N LEU A 100 5.25 24.90 -10.40
CA LEU A 100 4.35 23.95 -11.05
C LEU A 100 4.46 23.99 -12.58
N GLN A 101 5.44 23.28 -13.15
CA GLN A 101 5.88 23.48 -14.54
C GLN A 101 5.05 22.82 -15.67
N ALA A 102 4.09 21.92 -15.40
CA ALA A 102 3.41 21.17 -16.47
C ALA A 102 1.87 21.21 -16.39
N PRO A 103 1.13 21.29 -17.52
CA PRO A 103 -0.25 20.79 -17.58
C PRO A 103 -0.18 19.25 -17.52
N GLY A 104 -0.09 18.69 -16.31
CA GLY A 104 0.55 17.39 -16.11
C GLY A 104 -0.29 16.36 -15.36
N GLY A 105 -1.56 16.19 -15.72
CA GLY A 105 -2.39 15.11 -15.17
C GLY A 105 -3.33 14.53 -16.23
N PRO A 106 -3.90 13.33 -16.01
CA PRO A 106 -4.88 12.72 -16.92
C PRO A 106 -6.18 13.52 -17.04
N MET A 107 -6.37 14.57 -16.22
CA MET A 107 -7.53 15.45 -16.25
C MET A 107 -7.41 16.47 -17.38
N ILE A 108 -8.42 16.53 -18.25
CA ILE A 108 -8.49 17.50 -19.37
C ILE A 108 -8.63 18.94 -18.83
N LEU A 109 -9.39 19.11 -17.75
CA LEU A 109 -9.52 20.40 -17.07
C LEU A 109 -8.41 20.56 -16.04
N GLN A 110 -7.81 21.76 -15.99
CA GLN A 110 -6.80 22.07 -14.99
C GLN A 110 -7.41 22.05 -13.59
N THR A 111 -6.82 21.25 -12.71
CA THR A 111 -7.20 21.22 -11.29
C THR A 111 -6.30 22.19 -10.51
N PRO A 112 -6.88 23.06 -9.66
CA PRO A 112 -6.10 24.07 -8.95
C PRO A 112 -5.20 23.49 -7.85
N VAL A 113 -5.49 22.26 -7.36
CA VAL A 113 -4.65 21.54 -6.39
C VAL A 113 -4.25 20.17 -6.92
N ARG A 114 -2.96 19.85 -6.79
CA ARG A 114 -2.38 18.55 -7.15
C ARG A 114 -2.11 17.72 -5.90
N THR A 115 -2.63 16.50 -5.89
CA THR A 115 -2.37 15.49 -4.87
C THR A 115 -2.34 14.11 -5.54
N PRO A 116 -1.54 13.17 -5.01
CA PRO A 116 -1.44 11.82 -5.56
C PRO A 116 -2.77 11.07 -5.39
N ILE A 117 -3.14 10.33 -6.44
CA ILE A 117 -4.23 9.35 -6.42
C ILE A 117 -3.60 8.01 -6.75
N ARG A 118 -3.65 7.08 -5.79
CA ARG A 118 -3.03 5.76 -5.90
C ARG A 118 -4.10 4.71 -5.70
N ASN A 119 -3.94 3.56 -6.35
CA ASN A 119 -4.78 2.41 -6.06
C ASN A 119 -4.19 1.67 -4.85
N LEU A 120 -4.73 1.92 -3.66
CA LEU A 120 -4.40 1.16 -2.45
C LEU A 120 -5.13 -0.19 -2.52
N SER A 121 -4.50 -1.16 -3.20
CA SER A 121 -5.03 -2.51 -3.35
C SER A 121 -5.03 -3.25 -2.01
N ALA A 122 -6.14 -3.93 -1.73
CA ALA A 122 -6.26 -4.89 -0.63
C ALA A 122 -6.52 -6.31 -1.16
N GLU A 123 -6.24 -6.57 -2.44
CA GLU A 123 -6.65 -7.81 -3.11
C GLU A 123 -5.87 -9.04 -2.61
N SER A 124 -4.57 -8.91 -2.34
CA SER A 124 -3.79 -9.99 -1.71
C SER A 124 -4.32 -10.34 -0.32
N TRP A 125 -4.66 -9.32 0.48
CA TRP A 125 -5.26 -9.47 1.79
C TRP A 125 -6.64 -10.15 1.72
N LYS A 126 -7.52 -9.70 0.83
CA LYS A 126 -8.83 -10.32 0.60
C LYS A 126 -8.70 -11.76 0.13
N ALA A 127 -7.74 -12.05 -0.76
CA ALA A 127 -7.48 -13.41 -1.22
C ALA A 127 -7.02 -14.31 -0.07
N LEU A 128 -6.15 -13.80 0.81
CA LEU A 128 -5.75 -14.50 2.03
C LEU A 128 -6.96 -14.76 2.94
N LEU A 129 -7.79 -13.75 3.20
CA LEU A 129 -9.00 -13.87 4.02
C LEU A 129 -10.03 -14.87 3.46
N ALA A 130 -10.11 -15.00 2.13
CA ALA A 130 -11.01 -15.93 1.46
C ALA A 130 -10.49 -17.38 1.45
N SER A 131 -9.25 -17.61 1.87
CA SER A 131 -8.63 -18.93 1.93
C SER A 131 -8.68 -19.56 3.33
N GLU A 132 -8.57 -20.89 3.43
CA GLU A 132 -8.49 -21.60 4.72
C GLU A 132 -7.23 -21.22 5.51
N THR A 133 -6.23 -20.67 4.82
CA THR A 133 -4.94 -20.20 5.33
C THR A 133 -5.08 -19.16 6.43
N ALA A 134 -6.08 -18.27 6.34
CA ALA A 134 -6.32 -17.22 7.34
C ALA A 134 -6.56 -17.79 8.75
N LEU A 135 -7.14 -18.99 8.86
CA LEU A 135 -7.46 -19.64 10.13
C LEU A 135 -6.22 -20.09 10.92
N TYR A 136 -5.09 -20.23 10.23
CA TYR A 136 -3.83 -20.72 10.80
C TYR A 136 -2.81 -19.61 11.06
N MET A 137 -3.16 -18.36 10.76
CA MET A 137 -2.30 -17.21 10.98
C MET A 137 -2.22 -16.85 12.46
N ASP A 138 -1.07 -16.31 12.89
CA ASP A 138 -0.96 -15.72 14.22
C ASP A 138 -2.01 -14.62 14.41
N ARG A 139 -2.65 -14.62 15.59
CA ARG A 139 -3.75 -13.69 15.88
C ARG A 139 -3.29 -12.23 15.95
N GLY A 140 -2.07 -11.98 16.46
CA GLY A 140 -1.50 -10.64 16.50
C GLY A 140 -1.26 -10.12 15.09
N LYS A 141 -0.58 -10.91 14.26
CA LYS A 141 -0.32 -10.59 12.85
C LYS A 141 -1.63 -10.39 12.06
N PHE A 142 -2.64 -11.21 12.30
CA PHE A 142 -3.97 -11.04 11.70
C PHE A 142 -4.59 -9.67 12.03
N ILE A 143 -4.58 -9.28 13.31
CA ILE A 143 -5.17 -8.01 13.77
C ILE A 143 -4.40 -6.82 13.17
N GLU A 144 -3.07 -6.88 13.17
CA GLU A 144 -2.22 -5.83 12.63
C GLU A 144 -2.44 -5.64 11.12
N LEU A 145 -2.43 -6.72 10.34
CA LEU A 145 -2.72 -6.67 8.89
C LEU A 145 -4.13 -6.14 8.62
N SER A 146 -5.13 -6.62 9.37
CA SER A 146 -6.52 -6.14 9.24
C SER A 146 -6.58 -4.62 9.41
N ALA A 147 -5.96 -4.09 10.47
CA ALA A 147 -5.96 -2.66 10.76
C ALA A 147 -5.28 -1.85 9.63
N ILE A 148 -4.15 -2.32 9.10
CA ILE A 148 -3.45 -1.64 7.99
C ILE A 148 -4.34 -1.59 6.74
N PHE A 149 -4.96 -2.72 6.35
CA PHE A 149 -5.78 -2.77 5.14
C PHE A 149 -7.13 -2.06 5.29
N ASP A 150 -7.69 -1.99 6.51
CA ASP A 150 -8.88 -1.18 6.78
C ASP A 150 -8.60 0.31 6.54
N VAL A 151 -7.47 0.82 7.03
CA VAL A 151 -7.03 2.20 6.76
C VAL A 151 -6.75 2.41 5.26
N ALA A 152 -6.19 1.42 4.57
CA ALA A 152 -5.97 1.51 3.12
C ALA A 152 -7.28 1.64 2.32
N VAL A 153 -8.32 0.92 2.72
CA VAL A 153 -9.66 1.04 2.14
C VAL A 153 -10.26 2.42 2.43
N GLU A 154 -10.14 2.92 3.66
CA GLU A 154 -10.64 4.25 4.05
C GLU A 154 -9.95 5.36 3.24
N ILE A 155 -8.62 5.33 3.10
CA ILE A 155 -7.88 6.27 2.27
C ILE A 155 -8.38 6.26 0.82
N ARG A 156 -8.64 5.09 0.24
CA ARG A 156 -9.15 4.98 -1.14
C ARG A 156 -10.53 5.62 -1.30
N ASP A 157 -11.40 5.44 -0.31
CA ASP A 157 -12.74 6.04 -0.33
C ASP A 157 -12.65 7.56 -0.17
N LEU A 158 -11.75 8.06 0.69
CA LEU A 158 -11.46 9.49 0.83
C LEU A 158 -10.83 10.07 -0.45
N GLN A 159 -9.93 9.37 -1.13
CA GLN A 159 -9.36 9.80 -2.41
C GLN A 159 -10.45 9.94 -3.49
N THR A 160 -11.44 9.06 -3.49
CA THR A 160 -12.59 9.14 -4.41
C THR A 160 -13.42 10.39 -4.13
N GLN A 161 -13.69 10.70 -2.85
CA GLN A 161 -14.38 11.93 -2.46
C GLN A 161 -13.58 13.19 -2.81
N ALA A 162 -12.27 13.19 -2.55
CA ALA A 162 -11.38 14.27 -2.90
C ALA A 162 -11.34 14.52 -4.42
N LEU A 163 -11.36 13.45 -5.23
CA LEU A 163 -11.42 13.55 -6.69
C LEU A 163 -12.71 14.22 -7.18
N VAL A 164 -13.86 13.90 -6.57
CA VAL A 164 -15.13 14.57 -6.88
C VAL A 164 -15.04 16.07 -6.59
N LEU A 165 -14.49 16.44 -5.43
CA LEU A 165 -14.31 17.85 -5.07
C LEU A 165 -13.31 18.56 -5.98
N LYS A 166 -12.22 17.91 -6.39
CA LYS A 166 -11.31 18.44 -7.42
C LYS A 166 -12.02 18.73 -8.73
N GLY A 167 -12.92 17.84 -9.17
CA GLY A 167 -13.74 18.06 -10.34
C GLY A 167 -14.62 19.31 -10.21
N ARG A 168 -15.24 19.51 -9.04
CA ARG A 168 -16.05 20.72 -8.75
C ARG A 168 -15.19 21.99 -8.70
N LEU A 169 -13.97 21.90 -8.21
CA LEU A 169 -13.01 23.01 -8.14
C LEU A 169 -12.35 23.34 -9.48
N ALA A 170 -12.53 22.52 -10.53
CA ALA A 170 -11.90 22.73 -11.84
C ALA A 170 -12.25 24.08 -12.51
N HIS A 171 -13.37 24.70 -12.13
CA HIS A 171 -13.74 26.05 -12.60
C HIS A 171 -12.72 27.12 -12.18
N LEU A 172 -12.00 26.92 -11.07
CA LEU A 172 -10.91 27.80 -10.63
C LEU A 172 -9.68 27.72 -11.56
N GLY A 173 -9.61 26.72 -12.43
CA GLY A 173 -8.59 26.61 -13.47
C GLY A 173 -8.87 27.46 -14.71
N MET A 174 -10.00 28.17 -14.80
CA MET A 174 -10.39 28.96 -15.96
C MET A 174 -10.56 30.45 -15.61
N PRO A 175 -10.11 31.39 -16.46
CA PRO A 175 -10.38 32.81 -16.25
C PRO A 175 -11.86 33.12 -16.45
N GLY A 176 -12.39 34.04 -15.66
CA GLY A 176 -13.77 34.50 -15.81
C GLY A 176 -14.29 35.34 -14.65
N PRO A 177 -15.51 35.90 -14.80
CA PRO A 177 -16.15 36.66 -13.73
C PRO A 177 -16.44 35.77 -12.52
N MET A 178 -16.14 36.27 -11.32
CA MET A 178 -16.42 35.57 -10.06
C MET A 178 -16.98 36.55 -9.03
N ASP A 179 -18.29 36.53 -8.86
CA ASP A 179 -18.96 37.33 -7.84
C ASP A 179 -18.68 36.82 -6.41
N ALA A 180 -19.22 37.54 -5.42
CA ALA A 180 -19.00 37.23 -4.02
C ALA A 180 -19.62 35.89 -3.58
N ASP A 181 -20.72 35.46 -4.19
CA ASP A 181 -21.38 34.19 -3.88
C ASP A 181 -20.59 33.02 -4.42
N ALA A 182 -20.22 33.05 -5.71
CA ALA A 182 -19.37 32.04 -6.34
C ALA A 182 -18.03 31.88 -5.62
N ARG A 183 -17.46 32.98 -5.13
CA ARG A 183 -16.23 33.00 -4.34
C ARG A 183 -16.40 32.34 -2.97
N ARG A 184 -17.50 32.59 -2.28
CA ARG A 184 -17.84 31.91 -1.00
C ARG A 184 -18.02 30.42 -1.22
N ASP A 185 -18.73 30.04 -2.27
CA ASP A 185 -18.96 28.63 -2.61
C ASP A 185 -17.65 27.91 -2.96
N ALA A 186 -16.79 28.53 -3.77
CA ALA A 186 -15.46 28.01 -4.07
C ALA A 186 -14.60 27.87 -2.79
N TYR A 187 -14.67 28.84 -1.87
CA TYR A 187 -13.96 28.78 -0.60
C TYR A 187 -14.46 27.63 0.29
N ALA A 188 -15.79 27.42 0.36
CA ALA A 188 -16.39 26.31 1.09
C ALA A 188 -15.96 24.95 0.51
N LEU A 189 -15.99 24.80 -0.83
CA LEU A 189 -15.54 23.59 -1.51
C LEU A 189 -14.05 23.31 -1.30
N LEU A 190 -13.22 24.35 -1.33
CA LEU A 190 -11.80 24.23 -1.03
C LEU A 190 -11.58 23.80 0.43
N GLY A 191 -12.38 24.29 1.36
CA GLY A 191 -12.36 23.89 2.77
C GLY A 191 -12.72 22.42 2.97
N GLU A 192 -13.78 21.94 2.32
CA GLU A 192 -14.18 20.53 2.34
C GLU A 192 -13.08 19.64 1.76
N TYR A 193 -12.52 20.03 0.61
CA TYR A 193 -11.40 19.34 -0.02
C TYR A 193 -10.16 19.29 0.91
N ALA A 194 -9.81 20.42 1.54
CA ALA A 194 -8.68 20.51 2.45
C ALA A 194 -8.87 19.62 3.69
N ALA A 195 -10.09 19.49 4.20
CA ALA A 195 -10.40 18.62 5.34
C ALA A 195 -10.21 17.14 4.98
N ILE A 196 -10.75 16.70 3.82
CA ILE A 196 -10.59 15.32 3.34
C ILE A 196 -9.12 15.00 3.10
N GLU A 197 -8.39 15.88 2.41
CA GLU A 197 -6.97 15.64 2.12
C GLU A 197 -6.12 15.67 3.40
N GLY A 198 -6.47 16.51 4.38
CA GLY A 198 -5.85 16.48 5.71
C GLY A 198 -6.06 15.14 6.42
N LEU A 199 -7.26 14.57 6.34
CA LEU A 199 -7.56 13.26 6.91
C LEU A 199 -6.77 12.14 6.21
N ILE A 200 -6.69 12.16 4.87
CA ILE A 200 -5.85 11.24 4.10
C ILE A 200 -4.39 11.31 4.58
N THR A 201 -3.85 12.52 4.81
CA THR A 201 -2.47 12.70 5.27
C THR A 201 -2.27 12.15 6.69
N VAL A 202 -3.24 12.33 7.59
CA VAL A 202 -3.19 11.71 8.94
C VAL A 202 -3.15 10.19 8.84
N HIS A 203 -4.05 9.59 8.05
CA HIS A 203 -4.07 8.15 7.85
C HIS A 203 -2.79 7.62 7.19
N ALA A 204 -2.24 8.34 6.21
CA ALA A 204 -0.97 7.97 5.58
C ALA A 204 0.19 8.01 6.58
N SER A 205 0.26 9.02 7.45
CA SER A 205 1.27 9.10 8.52
C SER A 205 1.17 7.93 9.50
N GLN A 206 -0.05 7.59 9.94
CA GLN A 206 -0.30 6.45 10.83
C GLN A 206 0.04 5.12 10.15
N MET A 207 -0.37 4.94 8.89
CA MET A 207 -0.06 3.76 8.10
C MET A 207 1.45 3.61 7.90
N MET A 208 2.17 4.69 7.60
CA MET A 208 3.63 4.67 7.49
C MET A 208 4.27 4.18 8.79
N GLN A 209 3.82 4.69 9.95
CA GLN A 209 4.31 4.23 11.25
C GLN A 209 4.09 2.73 11.44
N SER A 210 2.87 2.24 11.22
CA SER A 210 2.55 0.80 11.33
C SER A 210 3.39 -0.06 10.38
N LEU A 211 3.59 0.38 9.14
CA LEU A 211 4.33 -0.36 8.12
C LEU A 211 5.84 -0.40 8.38
N THR A 212 6.41 0.64 8.99
CA THR A 212 7.84 0.67 9.38
C THR A 212 8.14 -0.15 10.63
N SER A 213 7.13 -0.40 11.48
CA SER A 213 7.26 -1.26 12.65
C SER A 213 6.87 -2.72 12.38
N PHE A 214 6.36 -3.02 11.19
CA PHE A 214 5.82 -4.34 10.86
C PHE A 214 6.90 -5.41 10.81
N ASP A 215 6.62 -6.58 11.38
CA ASP A 215 7.52 -7.75 11.36
C ASP A 215 7.39 -8.52 10.03
N TYR A 216 8.16 -8.09 9.02
CA TYR A 216 8.25 -8.74 7.72
C TYR A 216 8.95 -10.11 7.85
N GLN A 217 8.32 -11.15 7.32
CA GLN A 217 8.87 -12.52 7.32
C GLN A 217 9.31 -12.98 5.92
N TYR A 218 9.39 -12.03 5.00
CA TYR A 218 9.81 -12.19 3.62
C TYR A 218 11.11 -12.98 3.48
N ASP A 219 11.13 -13.94 2.56
CA ASP A 219 12.28 -14.85 2.37
C ASP A 219 13.37 -14.32 1.42
N GLY A 220 13.28 -13.04 1.04
CA GLY A 220 14.29 -12.33 0.25
C GLY A 220 14.16 -12.51 -1.27
N ARG A 221 13.14 -13.22 -1.78
CA ARG A 221 12.90 -13.31 -3.22
C ARG A 221 11.96 -12.23 -3.72
N LEU A 222 12.51 -11.07 -4.09
CA LEU A 222 11.77 -10.04 -4.84
C LEU A 222 10.84 -10.68 -5.90
N PRO A 223 9.57 -10.25 -6.04
CA PRO A 223 8.66 -10.83 -7.02
C PRO A 223 9.08 -10.53 -8.47
N PHE A 224 10.10 -9.68 -8.64
CA PHE A 224 10.69 -9.23 -9.89
C PHE A 224 12.22 -9.11 -9.70
N SER A 225 13.01 -9.21 -10.77
CA SER A 225 14.43 -8.87 -10.72
C SER A 225 14.58 -7.36 -10.53
N ALA A 226 14.62 -6.88 -9.28
CA ALA A 226 15.02 -5.51 -9.01
C ALA A 226 16.53 -5.41 -9.25
N PRO A 227 17.02 -4.30 -9.82
CA PRO A 227 18.44 -4.00 -9.77
C PRO A 227 18.91 -3.92 -8.30
N ASP A 228 20.20 -4.18 -8.07
CA ASP A 228 20.80 -4.11 -6.72
C ASP A 228 20.70 -2.69 -6.10
N GLU A 229 20.45 -1.69 -6.92
CA GLU A 229 20.28 -0.28 -6.56
C GLU A 229 19.15 0.36 -7.39
N ILE A 230 18.29 1.13 -6.74
CA ILE A 230 17.24 1.93 -7.42
C ILE A 230 17.65 3.40 -7.36
N ASP A 231 17.84 3.98 -8.54
CA ASP A 231 18.14 5.41 -8.72
C ASP A 231 16.98 6.27 -8.17
N SER A 232 17.28 7.10 -7.17
CA SER A 232 16.30 7.93 -6.48
C SER A 232 15.98 9.24 -7.19
N ASP A 233 16.80 9.64 -8.18
CA ASP A 233 16.55 10.85 -8.96
C ASP A 233 15.19 10.75 -9.68
N LEU A 234 14.77 9.52 -9.96
CA LEU A 234 13.45 9.23 -10.54
C LEU A 234 12.30 9.50 -9.56
N PHE A 235 12.50 9.38 -8.24
CA PHE A 235 11.50 9.76 -7.24
C PHE A 235 11.52 11.27 -7.00
N GLY A 236 12.71 11.85 -6.81
CA GLY A 236 12.89 13.28 -6.56
C GLY A 236 12.40 14.16 -7.69
N ALA A 237 13.00 13.99 -8.88
CA ALA A 237 12.74 14.83 -10.03
C ALA A 237 11.31 14.67 -10.55
N VAL A 238 10.75 13.45 -10.54
CA VAL A 238 9.36 13.23 -10.98
C VAL A 238 8.38 13.88 -10.02
N ASN A 239 8.54 13.70 -8.71
CA ASN A 239 7.63 14.31 -7.74
C ASN A 239 7.72 15.84 -7.77
N ARG A 240 8.92 16.43 -7.80
CA ARG A 240 9.06 17.88 -7.90
C ARG A 240 8.47 18.44 -9.18
N ARG A 241 8.69 17.77 -10.33
CA ARG A 241 8.09 18.16 -11.60
C ARG A 241 6.56 18.15 -11.57
N VAL A 242 5.95 17.21 -10.84
CA VAL A 242 4.49 17.07 -10.78
C VAL A 242 3.87 18.00 -9.75
N TYR A 243 4.46 18.10 -8.56
CA TYR A 243 3.84 18.73 -7.38
C TYR A 243 4.47 20.06 -6.96
N GLY A 244 5.67 20.38 -7.44
CA GLY A 244 6.42 21.61 -7.13
C GLY A 244 7.70 21.36 -6.32
N ASP A 245 8.50 22.41 -6.16
CA ASP A 245 9.82 22.32 -5.50
C ASP A 245 9.74 22.12 -3.98
N CYS A 246 8.57 22.38 -3.40
CA CYS A 246 8.21 22.15 -1.99
C CYS A 246 8.16 20.66 -1.57
N VAL A 247 8.41 19.70 -2.47
CA VAL A 247 8.40 18.27 -2.14
C VAL A 247 9.58 17.93 -1.23
N ASP A 248 9.28 17.37 -0.06
CA ASP A 248 10.26 16.92 0.93
C ASP A 248 10.65 15.45 0.70
N ILE A 249 11.75 15.23 -0.02
CA ILE A 249 12.24 13.88 -0.36
C ILE A 249 12.70 13.10 0.87
N SER A 250 13.06 13.76 1.97
CA SER A 250 13.45 13.07 3.21
C SER A 250 12.32 12.19 3.75
N LYS A 251 11.07 12.43 3.38
CA LYS A 251 9.91 11.60 3.76
C LYS A 251 9.89 10.21 3.11
N PHE A 252 10.73 9.96 2.10
CA PHE A 252 10.95 8.62 1.55
C PHE A 252 11.95 7.80 2.35
N GLN A 253 12.71 8.38 3.29
CA GLN A 253 13.73 7.64 4.05
C GLN A 253 13.18 6.39 4.76
N PRO A 254 12.03 6.44 5.47
CA PRO A 254 11.51 5.24 6.13
C PRO A 254 11.17 4.11 5.16
N MET A 255 10.75 4.45 3.93
CA MET A 255 10.54 3.48 2.86
C MET A 255 11.87 2.91 2.36
N ALA A 256 12.88 3.77 2.14
CA ALA A 256 14.21 3.33 1.73
C ALA A 256 14.82 2.35 2.73
N ASP A 257 14.79 2.69 4.02
CA ASP A 257 15.29 1.85 5.11
C ASP A 257 14.57 0.50 5.14
N GLN A 258 13.24 0.51 4.96
CA GLN A 258 12.44 -0.72 4.96
C GLN A 258 12.72 -1.59 3.74
N VAL A 259 12.88 -1.00 2.55
CA VAL A 259 13.20 -1.73 1.32
C VAL A 259 14.58 -2.37 1.43
N GLU A 260 15.57 -1.65 1.97
CA GLU A 260 16.91 -2.19 2.22
C GLU A 260 16.85 -3.34 3.25
N ALA A 261 16.10 -3.17 4.34
CA ALA A 261 15.97 -4.20 5.36
C ALA A 261 15.26 -5.48 4.86
N VAL A 262 14.23 -5.34 4.02
CA VAL A 262 13.40 -6.47 3.56
C VAL A 262 13.98 -7.16 2.32
N TYR A 263 14.54 -6.39 1.40
CA TYR A 263 14.98 -6.88 0.09
C TYR A 263 16.49 -6.81 -0.12
N GLY A 264 17.25 -6.12 0.75
CA GLY A 264 18.68 -5.90 0.56
C GLY A 264 19.02 -4.94 -0.60
N VAL A 265 18.04 -4.18 -1.09
CA VAL A 265 18.20 -3.22 -2.19
C VAL A 265 18.42 -1.83 -1.59
N LYS A 266 19.54 -1.20 -1.92
CA LYS A 266 19.84 0.16 -1.46
C LYS A 266 19.04 1.18 -2.30
N ILE A 267 18.44 2.16 -1.63
CA ILE A 267 17.83 3.33 -2.26
C ILE A 267 18.60 4.56 -1.79
N ASP A 268 19.37 5.18 -2.69
CA ASP A 268 20.18 6.35 -2.34
C ASP A 268 19.41 7.65 -2.55
N LEU A 269 18.84 8.22 -1.49
CA LEU A 269 18.07 9.48 -1.56
C LEU A 269 18.92 10.76 -1.57
N SER A 270 20.26 10.65 -1.55
CA SER A 270 21.15 11.81 -1.34
C SER A 270 21.39 12.68 -2.58
N GLU A 271 21.28 12.11 -3.79
CA GLU A 271 21.49 12.87 -5.04
C GLU A 271 20.30 13.78 -5.38
N ALA A 272 19.11 13.45 -4.86
CA ALA A 272 17.90 14.25 -5.05
C ALA A 272 17.97 15.65 -4.40
N GLU A 273 18.90 15.95 -3.49
CA GLU A 273 19.07 17.33 -2.96
C GLU A 273 19.95 18.23 -3.85
N SER A 274 20.67 17.68 -4.83
CA SER A 274 21.78 18.42 -5.48
C SER A 274 21.43 19.24 -6.73
N ASP A 275 20.24 19.04 -7.33
CA ASP A 275 19.83 19.75 -8.55
C ASP A 275 18.58 20.64 -8.33
N ALA A 276 18.70 21.62 -7.45
CA ALA A 276 17.87 22.83 -7.48
C ALA A 276 18.70 23.97 -8.08
N PRO A 277 18.41 24.45 -9.31
CA PRO A 277 19.02 25.67 -9.85
C PRO A 277 18.59 26.93 -9.10
#